data_AF-A0A1I3WUK1-F1
#
_entry.id   AF-A0A1I3WUK1-F1
#
_cell.length_a   1.000
_cell.length_b   1.000
_cell.length_c   1.000
_cell.angle_alpha   90.00
_cell.angle_beta   90.00
_cell.angle_gamma   90.00
#
_symmetry.space_group_name_H-M   'P 1'
#
loop_
_entity.id
_entity.type
_entity.pdbx_description
1 polymer ?
#
loop_
_entity_poly.entity_id
_entity_poly.type
_entity_poly.pdbx_seq_one_letter_code
_entity_poly.pdbx_strand_id
1 'polypeptide(L)'
;MQFCAFDILAEEGDDLRKLPLHLRKSNLGRLDAFLRTGRKGIFVNPFERGEIGPDLFRAASEMGLEGLVSKRRERSYVAGRCKYWIKVAAMEREL
;
A
#
# COMPACT_ATOMS: atom_id res chain seq x y z
N MET A 1 -8.29 2.42 -18.04
CA MET A 1 -7.94 3.05 -16.74
C MET A 1 -8.22 2.05 -15.64
N GLN A 2 -7.25 1.81 -14.75
CA GLN A 2 -7.38 0.89 -13.62
C GLN A 2 -7.09 1.65 -12.33
N PHE A 3 -7.85 1.40 -11.27
CA PHE A 3 -7.61 1.99 -9.96
C PHE A 3 -7.00 0.94 -9.02
N CYS A 4 -5.82 1.24 -8.47
CA CYS A 4 -5.15 0.36 -7.51
C CYS A 4 -5.26 0.94 -6.10
N ALA A 5 -6.13 0.35 -5.28
CA ALA A 5 -6.33 0.72 -3.89
C ALA A 5 -5.20 0.17 -3.00
N PHE A 6 -4.66 1.00 -2.11
CA PHE A 6 -3.57 0.61 -1.21
C PHE A 6 -3.90 0.77 0.28
N ASP A 7 -5.01 1.43 0.61
CA ASP A 7 -5.49 1.67 1.99
C ASP A 7 -7.02 1.79 1.98
N ILE A 8 -7.63 1.71 3.17
CA ILE A 8 -9.05 1.96 3.39
C ILE A 8 -9.17 2.93 4.57
N LEU A 9 -9.88 4.05 4.36
CA LEU A 9 -9.97 5.11 5.36
C LEU A 9 -11.32 5.16 6.07
N ALA A 10 -12.35 4.58 5.45
CA ALA A 10 -13.68 4.46 6.00
C ALA A 10 -14.37 3.21 5.47
N GLU A 11 -15.25 2.63 6.27
CA GLU A 11 -16.05 1.45 5.93
C GLU A 11 -17.38 1.55 6.66
N GLU A 12 -18.51 1.36 5.96
CA GLU A 12 -19.87 1.35 6.56
C GLU A 12 -20.22 2.55 7.46
N GLY A 13 -19.61 3.72 7.20
CA GLY A 13 -19.82 4.93 8.00
C GLY A 13 -18.81 5.15 9.12
N ASP A 14 -17.98 4.16 9.43
CA ASP A 14 -16.92 4.28 10.43
C ASP A 14 -15.64 4.89 9.84
N ASP A 15 -15.02 5.78 10.62
CA ASP A 15 -13.71 6.36 10.30
C ASP A 15 -12.58 5.44 10.78
N LEU A 16 -11.91 4.79 9.83
CA LEU A 16 -10.82 3.86 10.09
C LEU A 16 -9.45 4.55 10.20
N ARG A 17 -9.34 5.86 9.97
CA ARG A 17 -8.04 6.57 9.93
C ARG A 17 -7.26 6.46 11.24
N LYS A 18 -7.97 6.36 12.37
CA LYS A 18 -7.36 6.19 13.71
C LYS A 18 -6.78 4.79 13.94
N LEU A 19 -7.18 3.80 13.15
CA LEU A 19 -6.68 2.44 13.29
C LEU A 19 -5.23 2.32 12.78
N PRO A 20 -4.41 1.46 13.41
CA PRO A 20 -3.13 1.02 12.87
C PRO A 20 -3.25 0.49 11.44
N LEU A 21 -2.22 0.72 10.62
CA LEU A 21 -2.18 0.29 9.22
C LEU A 21 -2.48 -1.20 9.05
N HIS A 22 -1.98 -2.08 9.93
CA HIS A 22 -2.23 -3.52 9.78
C HIS A 22 -3.71 -3.89 9.90
N LEU A 23 -4.47 -3.21 10.77
CA LEU A 23 -5.92 -3.41 10.86
C LEU A 23 -6.60 -2.91 9.59
N ARG A 24 -6.26 -1.71 9.11
CA ARG A 24 -6.81 -1.19 7.85
C ARG A 24 -6.51 -2.11 6.66
N LYS A 25 -5.33 -2.72 6.60
CA LYS A 25 -5.00 -3.73 5.58
C LYS A 25 -5.87 -4.99 5.69
N SER A 26 -6.22 -5.43 6.90
CA SER A 26 -7.18 -6.52 7.11
C SER A 26 -8.58 -6.14 6.62
N ASN A 27 -9.07 -4.92 6.92
CA ASN A 27 -10.34 -4.42 6.37
C ASN A 27 -10.30 -4.37 4.83
N LEU A 28 -9.23 -3.83 4.24
CA LEU A 28 -9.05 -3.76 2.79
C LEU A 28 -9.02 -5.16 2.14
N GLY A 29 -8.46 -6.17 2.83
CA GLY A 29 -8.46 -7.55 2.34
C GLY A 29 -9.87 -8.16 2.30
N ARG A 30 -10.73 -7.86 3.28
CA ARG A 30 -12.15 -8.25 3.22
C ARG A 30 -12.87 -7.57 2.06
N LEU A 31 -12.58 -6.29 1.82
CA LEU A 31 -13.12 -5.56 0.68
C LEU A 31 -12.62 -6.14 -0.66
N ASP A 32 -11.34 -6.52 -0.77
CA ASP A 32 -10.79 -7.15 -1.99
C ASP A 32 -11.56 -8.43 -2.37
N ALA A 33 -11.86 -9.27 -1.38
CA ALA A 33 -12.66 -10.48 -1.60
C ALA A 33 -14.05 -10.17 -2.19
N PHE A 34 -14.67 -9.07 -1.76
CA PHE A 34 -15.94 -8.60 -2.31
C PHE A 34 -15.78 -7.95 -3.70
N LEU A 35 -14.70 -7.20 -3.95
CA LEU A 35 -14.46 -6.55 -5.24
C LEU A 35 -14.24 -7.59 -6.35
N ARG A 36 -13.49 -8.66 -6.06
CA ARG A 36 -13.19 -9.73 -7.02
C ARG A 36 -14.43 -10.48 -7.52
N THR A 37 -15.53 -10.49 -6.78
CA THR A 37 -16.74 -11.22 -7.14
C THR A 37 -17.75 -10.41 -7.95
N GLY A 38 -17.57 -9.09 -8.11
CA GLY A 38 -18.61 -8.30 -8.79
C GLY A 38 -18.24 -6.92 -9.35
N ARG A 39 -17.12 -6.28 -8.96
CA ARG A 39 -16.79 -4.91 -9.40
C ARG A 39 -15.53 -4.89 -10.25
N LYS A 40 -15.69 -4.70 -11.56
CA LYS A 40 -14.59 -4.53 -12.51
C LYS A 40 -14.01 -3.11 -12.37
N GLY A 41 -12.69 -2.99 -12.15
CA GLY A 41 -11.95 -1.73 -12.30
C GLY A 41 -11.23 -1.17 -11.07
N ILE A 42 -11.48 -1.72 -9.87
CA ILE A 42 -10.70 -1.44 -8.66
C ILE A 42 -9.97 -2.72 -8.26
N PHE A 43 -8.66 -2.63 -8.11
CA PHE A 43 -7.78 -3.71 -7.68
C PHE A 43 -7.11 -3.32 -6.38
N VAL A 44 -6.93 -4.26 -5.45
CA VAL A 44 -6.10 -4.01 -4.27
C VAL A 44 -4.64 -4.28 -4.63
N ASN A 45 -3.78 -3.29 -4.36
CA ASN A 45 -2.35 -3.42 -4.56
C ASN A 45 -1.76 -4.46 -3.57
N PRO A 46 -1.12 -5.53 -4.06
CA PRO A 46 -0.38 -6.45 -3.21
C PRO A 46 0.67 -5.72 -2.38
N PHE A 47 0.98 -6.28 -1.21
CA PHE A 47 2.01 -5.72 -0.34
C PHE A 47 2.68 -6.82 0.46
N GLU A 48 3.98 -6.65 0.67
CA GLU A 48 4.76 -7.53 1.53
C GLU A 48 4.78 -7.03 2.98
N ARG A 49 4.86 -7.97 3.92
CA ARG A 49 5.02 -7.69 5.36
C ARG A 49 6.47 -7.91 5.76
N GLY A 50 6.96 -7.08 6.66
CA GLY A 50 8.32 -7.18 7.19
C GLY A 50 9.14 -5.94 6.90
N GLU A 51 10.44 -6.06 7.09
CA GLU A 51 11.39 -4.99 6.81
C GLU A 51 11.60 -4.85 5.31
N ILE A 52 11.77 -3.61 4.85
CA ILE A 52 12.27 -3.41 3.49
C ILE A 52 13.76 -3.70 3.53
N GLY A 53 14.12 -4.89 3.06
CA GLY A 53 15.50 -5.31 2.89
C GLY A 53 16.07 -4.95 1.52
N PRO A 54 17.40 -4.97 1.37
CA PRO A 54 18.07 -4.80 0.09
C PRO A 54 17.56 -5.73 -1.01
N ASP A 55 17.17 -6.95 -0.65
CA ASP A 55 16.71 -7.95 -1.63
C ASP A 55 15.34 -7.60 -2.20
N LEU A 56 14.39 -7.13 -1.37
CA LEU A 56 13.08 -6.68 -1.85
C LEU A 56 13.22 -5.46 -2.77
N PHE A 57 14.13 -4.54 -2.42
CA PHE A 57 14.43 -3.38 -3.27
C PHE A 57 15.09 -3.78 -4.59
N ARG A 58 16.04 -4.72 -4.56
CA ARG A 58 16.68 -5.25 -5.78
C ARG A 58 15.65 -5.91 -6.69
N ALA A 59 14.80 -6.78 -6.15
CA ALA A 59 13.73 -7.42 -6.91
C ALA A 59 12.78 -6.38 -7.54
N ALA A 60 12.38 -5.35 -6.79
CA ALA A 60 11.54 -4.28 -7.32
C ALA A 60 12.23 -3.52 -8.46
N SER A 61 13.54 -3.28 -8.35
CA SER A 61 14.34 -2.62 -9.38
C SER A 61 14.48 -3.47 -10.65
N GLU A 62 14.77 -4.77 -10.51
CA GLU A 62 14.88 -5.73 -11.62
C GLU A 62 13.55 -5.91 -12.37
N MET A 63 12.42 -5.71 -11.68
CA MET A 63 11.08 -5.70 -12.27
C MET A 63 10.73 -4.38 -13.00
N GLY A 64 11.64 -3.40 -13.04
CA GLY A 64 11.40 -2.09 -13.65
C GLY A 64 10.39 -1.23 -12.89
N LEU A 65 10.20 -1.47 -11.59
CA LEU A 65 9.32 -0.64 -10.75
C LEU A 65 10.07 0.64 -10.34
N GLU A 66 9.34 1.75 -10.23
CA GLU A 66 9.88 3.03 -9.75
C GLU A 66 10.54 2.91 -8.37
N GLY A 67 10.09 1.96 -7.54
CA GLY A 67 10.64 1.69 -6.23
C GLY A 67 9.59 1.20 -5.25
N LEU A 68 9.84 1.44 -3.95
CA LEU A 68 9.05 0.93 -2.84
C LEU A 68 8.55 2.06 -1.94
N VAL A 69 7.40 1.84 -1.30
CA VAL A 69 6.89 2.70 -0.23
C VAL A 69 6.75 1.88 1.06
N SER A 70 7.65 2.09 2.00
CA SER A 70 7.55 1.55 3.36
C SER A 70 6.51 2.33 4.15
N LYS A 71 5.66 1.63 4.90
CA LYS A 71 4.66 2.24 5.78
C LYS A 71 4.73 1.59 7.16
N ARG A 72 4.81 2.39 8.23
CA ARG A 72 4.86 1.84 9.59
C ARG A 72 3.56 1.13 9.96
N ARG A 73 3.67 -0.16 10.27
CA ARG A 73 2.58 -1.09 10.61
C ARG A 73 1.64 -0.60 11.72
N GLU A 74 2.21 0.02 12.77
CA GLU A 74 1.46 0.44 13.97
C GLU A 74 0.95 1.89 13.93
N ARG A 75 1.04 2.57 12.78
CA ARG A 75 0.66 3.99 12.68
C ARG A 75 -0.71 4.18 12.06
N SER A 76 -1.45 5.13 12.64
CA SER A 76 -2.68 5.68 12.08
C SER A 76 -2.40 6.43 10.77
N TYR A 77 -3.46 6.69 10.01
CA TYR A 77 -3.38 7.47 8.78
C TYR A 77 -3.20 8.94 9.15
N VAL A 78 -2.26 9.60 8.48
CA VAL A 78 -2.00 11.03 8.63
C VAL A 78 -2.10 11.64 7.25
N ALA A 79 -2.99 12.62 7.09
CA ALA A 79 -3.10 13.36 5.85
C ALA A 79 -1.84 14.23 5.63
N GLY A 80 -1.38 14.33 4.39
CA GLY A 80 -0.20 15.11 4.02
C GLY A 80 1.13 14.38 4.25
N ARG A 81 2.23 15.15 4.31
CA ARG A 81 3.59 14.61 4.47
C ARG A 81 3.74 14.00 5.87
N CYS A 82 4.17 12.74 5.94
CA CYS A 82 4.41 12.08 7.21
C CYS A 82 5.74 11.32 7.21
N LYS A 83 6.35 11.16 8.40
CA LYS A 83 7.60 10.41 8.60
C LYS A 83 7.41 8.88 8.65
N TYR A 84 6.17 8.42 8.55
CA TYR A 84 5.83 7.01 8.68
C TYR A 84 5.71 6.31 7.33
N TRP A 85 5.70 7.07 6.24
CA TRP A 85 5.66 6.59 4.87
C TRP A 85 6.96 7.04 4.19
N ILE A 86 7.81 6.09 3.86
CA ILE A 86 9.14 6.35 3.28
C ILE A 86 9.14 5.76 1.89
N LYS A 87 9.34 6.61 0.88
CA LYS A 87 9.57 6.19 -0.49
C LYS A 87 11.06 5.99 -0.71
N VAL A 88 11.42 4.86 -1.31
CA VAL A 88 12.77 4.57 -1.79
C VAL A 88 12.64 4.31 -3.29
N ALA A 89 13.23 5.17 -4.11
CA ALA A 89 13.15 5.05 -5.56
C ALA A 89 14.32 4.20 -6.09
N ALA A 90 14.02 3.28 -7.00
CA ALA A 90 15.01 2.64 -7.87
C ALA A 90 15.36 3.68 -8.93
N MET A 91 16.49 4.35 -8.75
CA MET A 91 16.89 5.43 -9.65
C MET A 91 17.36 4.82 -10.97
N GLU A 92 16.55 4.91 -12.02
CA GLU A 92 17.04 4.79 -13.38
C GLU A 92 17.85 6.08 -13.65
N ARG A 93 19.17 5.98 -13.64
CA ARG A 93 20.00 7.04 -14.20
C ARG A 93 19.82 6.95 -15.71
N GLU A 94 19.07 7.88 -16.29
CA GLU A 94 19.23 8.19 -17.71
C GLU A 94 20.71 8.52 -17.94
N LEU A 95 21.37 7.75 -18.80
CA LEU A 95 22.69 8.04 -19.38
C LEU A 95 22.48 8.78 -20.69
#